data_AF-A0A848KJ04-F1
#
_entry.id   AF-A0A848KJ04-F1
#
_cell.length_a   1.000
_cell.length_b   1.000
_cell.length_c   1.000
_cell.angle_alpha   90.00
_cell.angle_beta   90.00
_cell.angle_gamma   90.00
#
_symmetry.space_group_name_H-M   'P 1'
#
loop_
_entity.id
_entity.type
_entity.pdbx_description
1 polymer ?
#
loop_
_entity_poly.entity_id
_entity_poly.type
_entity_poly.pdbx_seq_one_letter_code
_entity_poly.pdbx_strand_id
1 'polypeptide(L)'
;MTRIGFRWIISPAKGKSPGVAAAAVTGELAHFIDGSSPEMPLHFIVDSDSWNYSVAPERDKGGVELLSIASGTFNPPLAEDGKTIHSVEICVAKDTATLSLPDGTEQTVRDPRIKAWASRFAFFEPFSASGDPSSIAGFTEVWADSKPCRN
;
A
#
# COMPACT_ATOMS: atom_id res chain seq x y z
N MET A 1 3.21 -9.29 -15.73
CA MET A 1 3.89 -8.53 -14.67
C MET A 1 3.02 -7.33 -14.39
N THR A 2 2.81 -7.01 -13.13
CA THR A 2 2.01 -5.86 -12.70
C THR A 2 2.93 -4.94 -11.91
N ARG A 3 2.93 -3.66 -12.27
CA ARG A 3 3.67 -2.61 -11.57
C ARG A 3 2.65 -1.68 -10.95
N ILE A 4 2.67 -1.57 -9.63
CA ILE A 4 1.85 -0.63 -8.86
C ILE A 4 2.76 0.25 -8.02
N GLY A 5 2.37 1.49 -7.80
CA GLY A 5 3.14 2.35 -6.93
C GLY A 5 2.59 3.76 -6.88
N PHE A 6 3.18 4.54 -6.01
CA PHE A 6 2.76 5.91 -5.77
C PHE A 6 3.91 6.75 -5.24
N ARG A 7 3.77 8.05 -5.47
CA ARG A 7 4.56 9.11 -4.86
C ARG A 7 3.66 9.94 -3.98
N TRP A 8 4.17 10.31 -2.81
CA TRP A 8 3.39 11.05 -1.83
C TRP A 8 4.25 11.95 -0.97
N ILE A 9 3.61 12.93 -0.36
CA ILE A 9 4.16 13.74 0.74
C ILE A 9 3.41 13.40 2.02
N ILE A 10 4.07 13.54 3.17
CA ILE A 10 3.42 13.41 4.48
C ILE A 10 3.42 14.80 5.12
N SER A 11 2.24 15.34 5.39
CA SER A 11 2.10 16.60 6.11
C SER A 11 2.39 16.41 7.61
N PRO A 12 3.05 17.37 8.29
CA PRO A 12 3.38 17.23 9.69
C PRO A 12 2.13 16.96 10.55
N ALA A 13 2.09 15.82 11.24
CA ALA A 13 1.10 15.58 12.28
C ALA A 13 1.52 16.37 13.54
N LYS A 14 0.81 17.44 13.90
CA LYS A 14 1.11 18.24 15.13
C LYS A 14 0.86 17.42 16.42
N GLY A 15 1.70 16.43 16.70
CA GLY A 15 1.60 15.50 17.84
C GLY A 15 0.50 14.44 17.70
N LYS A 16 0.20 13.99 16.48
CA LYS A 16 -0.91 13.05 16.18
C LYS A 16 -0.42 11.87 15.33
N SER A 17 -1.32 10.93 15.02
CA SER A 17 -1.03 9.80 14.13
C SER A 17 -0.53 10.28 12.76
N PRO A 18 0.51 9.64 12.20
CA PRO A 18 1.04 9.99 10.90
C PRO A 18 0.02 9.70 9.79
N GLY A 19 0.16 10.44 8.68
CA GLY A 19 -0.63 10.19 7.47
C GLY A 19 -0.23 8.86 6.85
N VAL A 20 -1.22 8.03 6.52
CA VAL A 20 -1.02 6.71 5.94
C VAL A 20 -1.31 6.77 4.45
N ALA A 21 -0.45 6.19 3.63
CA ALA A 21 -0.70 5.91 2.24
C ALA A 21 -0.87 4.40 2.03
N ALA A 22 -1.83 4.01 1.22
CA ALA A 22 -2.00 2.62 0.84
C ALA A 22 -2.24 2.45 -0.66
N ALA A 23 -1.88 1.27 -1.15
CA ALA A 23 -2.27 0.78 -2.47
C ALA A 23 -2.74 -0.66 -2.36
N ALA A 24 -3.81 -0.99 -3.06
CA ALA A 24 -4.33 -2.35 -3.12
C ALA A 24 -4.62 -2.76 -4.56
N VAL A 25 -4.58 -4.06 -4.82
CA VAL A 25 -5.13 -4.66 -6.04
C VAL A 25 -6.22 -5.63 -5.63
N THR A 26 -7.40 -5.54 -6.24
CA THR A 26 -8.59 -6.31 -5.86
C THR A 26 -9.23 -7.02 -7.07
N GLY A 27 -9.89 -8.15 -6.80
CA GLY A 27 -10.56 -8.95 -7.83
C GLY A 27 -11.76 -8.25 -8.47
N GLU A 28 -12.38 -7.33 -7.73
CA GLU A 28 -13.60 -6.61 -8.07
C GLU A 28 -13.57 -5.18 -7.53
N LEU A 29 -14.56 -4.36 -7.90
CA LEU A 29 -14.71 -3.02 -7.34
C LEU A 29 -15.06 -3.11 -5.85
N ALA A 30 -14.42 -2.32 -5.00
CA ALA A 30 -14.69 -2.33 -3.57
C ALA A 30 -16.15 -1.92 -3.28
N HIS A 31 -16.89 -2.79 -2.58
CA HIS A 31 -18.27 -2.58 -2.16
C HIS A 31 -18.33 -2.12 -0.70
N PHE A 32 -18.08 -0.83 -0.45
CA PHE A 32 -17.99 -0.28 0.91
C PHE A 32 -19.31 -0.28 1.72
N ILE A 33 -20.44 -0.65 1.12
CA ILE A 33 -21.77 -0.44 1.72
C ILE A 33 -22.19 -1.59 2.65
N ASP A 34 -21.74 -2.82 2.40
CA ASP A 34 -22.13 -4.00 3.19
C ASP A 34 -21.01 -4.55 4.08
N GLY A 35 -19.82 -3.93 4.02
CA GLY A 35 -18.65 -4.34 4.77
C GLY A 35 -18.00 -5.62 4.24
N SER A 36 -18.29 -6.01 2.99
CA SER A 36 -17.52 -7.01 2.25
C SER A 36 -16.12 -6.50 1.94
N SER A 37 -15.17 -7.41 1.92
CA SER A 37 -13.82 -7.15 1.43
C SER A 37 -13.59 -8.02 0.19
N PRO A 38 -13.18 -7.43 -0.95
CA PRO A 38 -12.78 -8.23 -2.08
C PRO A 38 -11.49 -8.99 -1.75
N GLU A 39 -11.23 -10.04 -2.53
CA GLU A 39 -9.93 -10.68 -2.53
C GLU A 39 -8.83 -9.70 -2.98
N MET A 40 -7.73 -9.64 -2.23
CA MET A 40 -6.60 -8.76 -2.49
C MET A 40 -5.28 -9.54 -2.52
N PRO A 41 -4.68 -9.78 -3.72
CA PRO A 41 -3.32 -10.32 -3.83
C PRO A 41 -2.25 -9.31 -3.40
N LEU A 42 -2.63 -8.05 -3.18
CA LEU A 42 -1.74 -6.98 -2.75
C LEU A 42 -2.54 -5.96 -1.97
N HIS A 43 -2.15 -5.72 -0.73
CA HIS A 43 -2.52 -4.56 0.05
C HIS A 43 -1.25 -4.04 0.74
N PHE A 44 -0.77 -2.88 0.31
CA PHE A 44 0.42 -2.24 0.86
C PHE A 44 0.02 -0.99 1.62
N ILE A 45 0.51 -0.86 2.84
CA ILE A 45 0.29 0.29 3.73
C ILE A 45 1.66 0.85 4.12
N VAL A 46 1.80 2.17 4.14
CA VAL A 46 3.00 2.86 4.58
C VAL A 46 2.67 4.15 5.30
N ASP A 47 3.37 4.40 6.40
CA ASP A 47 3.42 5.68 7.10
C ASP A 47 4.87 6.15 7.24
N SER A 48 5.13 7.15 8.09
CA SER A 48 6.47 7.69 8.28
C SER A 48 7.40 6.72 9.02
N ASP A 49 6.86 5.81 9.83
CA ASP A 49 7.64 4.94 10.71
C ASP A 49 7.75 3.51 10.16
N SER A 50 6.79 3.07 9.35
CA SER A 50 6.62 1.66 9.03
C SER A 50 5.91 1.40 7.71
N TRP A 51 6.01 0.14 7.28
CA TRP A 51 5.29 -0.37 6.13
C TRP A 51 4.82 -1.80 6.36
N ASN A 52 3.78 -2.18 5.63
CA ASN A 52 3.20 -3.51 5.66
C ASN A 52 2.74 -3.94 4.26
N TYR A 53 3.17 -5.12 3.83
CA TYR A 53 2.65 -5.83 2.67
C TYR A 53 1.81 -7.01 3.13
N SER A 54 0.55 -7.00 2.74
CA SER A 54 -0.46 -7.99 3.09
C SER A 54 -1.19 -8.53 1.86
N VAL A 55 -1.85 -9.67 2.04
CA VAL A 55 -2.94 -10.14 1.19
C VAL A 55 -4.22 -10.17 2.00
N ALA A 56 -5.38 -10.11 1.35
CA ALA A 56 -6.67 -10.30 2.01
C ALA A 56 -7.50 -11.35 1.26
N PRO A 57 -8.08 -12.35 1.94
CA PRO A 57 -9.07 -13.21 1.32
C PRO A 57 -10.36 -12.43 1.07
N GLU A 58 -11.17 -12.90 0.13
CA GLU A 58 -12.56 -12.47 0.03
C GLU A 58 -13.30 -12.77 1.34
N ARG A 59 -14.08 -11.80 1.83
CA ARG A 59 -14.94 -11.97 3.00
C ARG A 59 -16.29 -11.32 2.81
N ASP A 60 -17.33 -12.11 3.06
CA ASP A 60 -18.69 -11.64 3.25
C ASP A 60 -18.86 -11.05 4.66
N LYS A 61 -19.00 -9.72 4.73
CA LYS A 61 -19.24 -8.96 5.97
C LYS A 61 -18.09 -9.06 6.98
N GLY A 62 -18.03 -8.10 7.90
CA GLY A 62 -17.04 -8.10 8.99
C GLY A 62 -15.71 -7.42 8.66
N GLY A 63 -15.62 -6.73 7.52
CA GLY A 63 -14.48 -5.91 7.15
C GLY A 63 -13.28 -6.70 6.61
N VAL A 64 -12.24 -5.95 6.27
CA VAL A 64 -11.00 -6.49 5.67
C VAL A 64 -10.17 -7.22 6.71
N GLU A 65 -9.79 -8.48 6.43
CA GLU A 65 -8.73 -9.18 7.15
C GLU A 65 -7.42 -9.08 6.36
N LEU A 66 -6.48 -8.29 6.86
CA LEU A 66 -5.15 -8.18 6.27
C LEU A 66 -4.22 -9.25 6.85
N LEU A 67 -3.83 -10.20 6.00
CA LEU A 67 -2.85 -11.24 6.31
C LEU A 67 -1.46 -10.76 5.90
N SER A 68 -0.71 -10.25 6.88
CA SER A 68 0.64 -9.74 6.64
C SER A 68 1.58 -10.83 6.15
N ILE A 69 2.29 -10.52 5.08
CA ILE A 69 3.34 -11.37 4.49
C ILE A 69 4.72 -10.81 4.87
N ALA A 70 4.88 -9.49 4.82
CA ALA A 70 6.08 -8.80 5.27
C ALA A 70 5.75 -7.42 5.83
N SER A 71 6.59 -6.95 6.73
CA SER A 71 6.53 -5.61 7.29
C SER A 71 7.91 -5.15 7.70
N GLY A 72 8.05 -3.85 7.92
CA GLY A 72 9.29 -3.26 8.40
C GLY A 72 9.08 -1.87 8.97
N THR A 73 10.16 -1.33 9.53
CA THR A 73 10.22 0.02 10.10
C THR A 73 11.32 0.81 9.43
N PHE A 74 11.12 2.10 9.23
CA PHE A 74 12.14 3.03 8.76
C PHE A 74 13.00 3.52 9.92
N ASN A 75 14.32 3.54 9.73
CA ASN A 75 15.24 4.11 10.70
C ASN A 75 16.37 4.87 9.99
N PRO A 76 16.36 6.21 10.00
CA PRO A 76 15.39 7.09 10.67
C PRO A 76 13.99 7.05 10.02
N PRO A 77 12.92 7.50 10.72
CA PRO A 77 11.60 7.72 10.12
C PRO A 77 11.65 8.64 8.89
N LEU A 78 10.69 8.46 7.99
CA LEU A 78 10.52 9.31 6.82
C LEU A 78 10.13 10.74 7.23
N ALA A 79 10.56 11.72 6.43
CA ALA A 79 10.27 13.12 6.70
C ALA A 79 8.76 13.43 6.56
N GLU A 80 8.19 14.04 7.61
CA GLU A 80 6.83 14.59 7.65
C GLU A 80 6.85 16.13 7.56
N ASP A 81 7.39 16.68 6.48
CA ASP A 81 7.58 18.12 6.29
C ASP A 81 6.59 18.74 5.28
N GLY A 82 5.70 17.94 4.71
CA GLY A 82 4.76 18.32 3.64
C GLY A 82 5.44 18.70 2.32
N LYS A 83 6.71 18.32 2.13
CA LYS A 83 7.54 18.75 0.97
C LYS A 83 8.35 17.60 0.37
N THR A 84 8.89 16.72 1.21
CA THR A 84 9.70 15.59 0.80
C THR A 84 8.79 14.57 0.10
N ILE A 85 9.13 14.26 -1.16
CA ILE A 85 8.42 13.25 -1.96
C ILE A 85 9.02 11.88 -1.65
N HIS A 86 8.21 11.02 -1.06
CA HIS A 86 8.49 9.60 -0.87
C HIS A 86 7.92 8.82 -2.06
N SER A 87 8.50 7.65 -2.34
CA SER A 87 8.08 6.80 -3.45
C SER A 87 8.15 5.34 -3.07
N VAL A 88 7.16 4.58 -3.51
CA VAL A 88 7.17 3.11 -3.43
C VAL A 88 6.81 2.57 -4.80
N GLU A 89 7.46 1.48 -5.18
CA GLU A 89 7.11 0.69 -6.35
C GLU A 89 6.99 -0.78 -5.93
N ILE A 90 5.94 -1.45 -6.38
CA ILE A 90 5.70 -2.86 -6.12
C ILE A 90 5.50 -3.58 -7.45
N CYS A 91 6.26 -4.65 -7.59
CA CYS A 91 6.46 -5.40 -8.81
C CYS A 91 5.97 -6.82 -8.60
N VAL A 92 4.81 -7.14 -9.15
CA VAL A 92 4.20 -8.45 -9.01
C VAL A 92 4.44 -9.29 -10.25
N ALA A 93 5.08 -10.43 -10.04
CA ALA A 93 5.31 -11.46 -11.05
C ALA A 93 4.99 -12.84 -10.48
N LYS A 94 3.91 -13.44 -10.97
CA LYS A 94 3.40 -14.74 -10.49
C LYS A 94 3.11 -14.65 -8.98
N ASP A 95 3.83 -15.42 -8.18
CA ASP A 95 3.70 -15.56 -6.73
C ASP A 95 4.76 -14.74 -5.98
N THR A 96 5.42 -13.80 -6.65
CA THR A 96 6.50 -12.99 -6.10
C THR A 96 6.14 -11.52 -6.24
N ALA A 97 6.37 -10.76 -5.17
CA ALA A 97 6.31 -9.30 -5.18
C ALA A 97 7.66 -8.73 -4.74
N THR A 98 8.21 -7.80 -5.51
CA THR A 98 9.40 -7.03 -5.15
C THR A 98 8.97 -5.60 -4.87
N LEU A 99 9.35 -5.09 -3.70
CA LEU A 99 9.00 -3.77 -3.19
C LEU A 99 10.27 -2.92 -3.17
N SER A 100 10.26 -1.79 -3.87
CA SER A 100 11.28 -0.74 -3.75
C SER A 100 10.74 0.31 -2.80
N LEU A 101 11.33 0.42 -1.62
CA LEU A 101 10.84 1.22 -0.49
C LEU A 101 11.44 2.64 -0.47
N PRO A 102 10.81 3.60 0.24
CA PRO A 102 11.24 5.00 0.25
C PRO A 102 12.64 5.26 0.81
N ASP A 103 13.14 4.39 1.66
CA ASP A 103 14.49 4.45 2.24
C ASP A 103 15.57 3.88 1.31
N GLY A 104 15.19 3.47 0.08
CA GLY A 104 16.07 2.85 -0.90
C GLY A 104 16.29 1.36 -0.68
N THR A 105 15.66 0.75 0.33
CA THR A 105 15.71 -0.70 0.53
C THR A 105 14.80 -1.42 -0.46
N GLU A 106 15.18 -2.66 -0.80
CA GLU A 106 14.36 -3.56 -1.60
C GLU A 106 13.95 -4.77 -0.76
N GLN A 107 12.66 -5.10 -0.80
CA GLN A 107 12.12 -6.30 -0.17
C GLN A 107 11.48 -7.19 -1.23
N THR A 108 11.94 -8.44 -1.33
CA THR A 108 11.25 -9.45 -2.12
C THR A 108 10.47 -10.40 -1.21
N VAL A 109 9.21 -10.64 -1.54
CA VAL A 109 8.34 -11.61 -0.88
C VAL A 109 7.82 -12.63 -1.89
N ARG A 110 7.59 -13.85 -1.42
CA ARG A 110 7.03 -14.95 -2.20
C ARG A 110 5.86 -15.55 -1.43
N ASP A 111 4.68 -15.50 -2.04
CA ASP A 111 3.47 -16.07 -1.48
C ASP A 111 2.57 -16.61 -2.60
N PRO A 112 2.13 -17.88 -2.54
CA PRO A 112 1.30 -18.48 -3.59
C PRO A 112 -0.04 -17.76 -3.80
N ARG A 113 -0.56 -17.07 -2.77
CA ARG A 113 -1.83 -16.33 -2.84
C ARG A 113 -1.75 -15.15 -3.79
N ILE A 114 -0.59 -14.49 -3.91
CA ILE A 114 -0.37 -13.38 -4.86
C ILE A 114 -0.72 -13.81 -6.29
N LYS A 115 -0.35 -15.04 -6.67
CA LYS A 115 -0.66 -15.60 -7.99
C LYS A 115 -2.10 -16.09 -8.08
N ALA A 116 -2.56 -16.82 -7.06
CA ALA A 116 -3.88 -17.44 -7.05
C ALA A 116 -4.99 -16.39 -7.13
N TRP A 117 -4.76 -15.23 -6.51
CA TRP A 117 -5.70 -14.12 -6.38
C TRP A 117 -5.44 -13.01 -7.38
N ALA A 118 -4.70 -13.30 -8.46
CA ALA A 118 -4.30 -12.29 -9.43
C ALA A 118 -5.51 -11.49 -9.94
N SER A 119 -5.43 -10.18 -9.73
CA SER A 119 -6.59 -9.28 -9.72
C SER A 119 -6.40 -8.09 -10.66
N ARG A 120 -7.46 -7.29 -10.88
CA ARG A 120 -7.51 -6.34 -12.02
C ARG A 120 -7.80 -4.89 -11.67
N PHE A 121 -8.26 -4.59 -10.46
CA PHE A 121 -8.60 -3.23 -10.05
C PHE A 121 -7.56 -2.73 -9.06
N ALA A 122 -7.07 -1.51 -9.25
CA ALA A 122 -6.11 -0.89 -8.34
C ALA A 122 -6.78 0.23 -7.53
N PHE A 123 -6.48 0.28 -6.24
CA PHE A 123 -6.97 1.26 -5.29
C PHE A 123 -5.79 1.99 -4.67
N PHE A 124 -5.96 3.29 -4.42
CA PHE A 124 -4.98 4.13 -3.75
C PHE A 124 -5.70 4.94 -2.69
N GLU A 125 -5.27 4.81 -1.45
CA GLU A 125 -6.00 5.33 -0.30
C GLU A 125 -5.09 6.19 0.56
N PRO A 126 -5.35 7.49 0.68
CA PRO A 126 -4.83 8.27 1.79
C PRO A 126 -5.75 8.04 3.00
N PHE A 127 -5.19 7.59 4.13
CA PHE A 127 -5.92 7.29 5.35
C PHE A 127 -5.32 8.00 6.56
N SER A 128 -6.17 8.35 7.53
CA SER A 128 -5.77 8.83 8.85
C SER A 128 -6.68 8.19 9.90
N ALA A 129 -6.06 7.49 10.86
CA ALA A 129 -6.79 6.81 11.94
C ALA A 129 -7.52 7.79 12.88
N SER A 130 -7.12 9.07 12.89
CA SER A 130 -7.60 10.04 13.87
C SER A 130 -8.76 10.94 13.41
N GLY A 131 -9.29 10.72 12.19
CA GLY A 131 -10.32 11.59 11.59
C GLY A 131 -9.87 13.05 11.41
N ASP A 132 -8.59 13.34 11.68
CA ASP A 132 -8.01 14.67 11.61
C ASP A 132 -7.50 14.94 10.19
N PRO A 133 -8.02 15.98 9.51
CA PRO A 133 -7.60 16.33 8.16
C PRO A 133 -6.23 17.03 8.09
N SER A 134 -5.54 17.24 9.22
CA SER A 134 -4.24 17.92 9.26
C SER A 134 -3.03 17.00 9.06
N SER A 135 -3.19 15.69 9.23
CA SER A 135 -2.17 14.70 8.86
C SER A 135 -2.71 13.82 7.75
N ILE A 136 -2.39 14.20 6.51
CA ILE A 136 -2.84 13.52 5.30
C ILE A 136 -1.60 13.14 4.49
N ALA A 137 -1.53 11.88 4.07
CA ALA A 137 -0.67 11.47 2.97
C ALA A 137 -1.24 12.05 1.68
N GLY A 138 -0.49 12.92 1.01
CA GLY A 138 -0.91 13.54 -0.24
C GLY A 138 -0.26 12.85 -1.42
N PHE A 139 -1.02 12.07 -2.21
CA PHE A 139 -0.50 11.51 -3.46
C PHE A 139 -0.19 12.62 -4.46
N THR A 140 1.03 12.62 -4.98
CA THR A 140 1.45 13.48 -6.09
C THR A 140 1.41 12.74 -7.43
N GLU A 141 1.57 11.41 -7.39
CA GLU A 141 1.47 10.53 -8.55
C GLU A 141 1.06 9.11 -8.09
N VAL A 142 0.25 8.43 -8.90
CA VAL A 142 -0.06 7.00 -8.73
C VAL A 142 0.06 6.29 -10.07
N TRP A 143 0.44 5.02 -10.06
CA TRP A 143 0.47 4.19 -11.26
C TRP A 143 0.08 2.75 -10.95
N ALA A 144 -0.65 2.15 -11.87
CA ALA A 144 -0.90 0.73 -11.94
C ALA A 144 -0.88 0.34 -13.43
N ASP A 145 0.15 -0.37 -13.86
CA ASP A 145 0.33 -0.75 -15.26
C ASP A 145 1.01 -2.12 -15.42
N SER A 146 1.14 -2.57 -16.66
CA SER A 146 1.79 -3.84 -17.00
C SER A 146 3.21 -3.67 -17.53
N LYS A 147 3.86 -2.53 -17.26
CA LYS A 147 5.23 -2.28 -17.72
C LYS A 147 6.23 -3.11 -16.90
N PRO A 148 7.45 -3.31 -17.42
CA PRO A 148 8.56 -3.76 -16.59
C PRO A 148 8.77 -2.81 -15.42
N CYS A 149 9.19 -3.37 -14.29
CA CYS A 149 9.64 -2.56 -13.18
C CYS A 149 10.91 -1.81 -13.50
N ARG A 150 11.14 -0.69 -12.83
CA ARG A 150 12.38 0.06 -13.00
C ARG A 150 13.53 -0.77 -12.43
N ASN A 151 14.50 -1.09 -13.28
CA ASN A 151 15.79 -1.67 -12.87
C ASN A 151 16.63 -0.62 -12.15
#